data_AF-A0AAV9REI2-F1
#
_entry.id   AF-A0AAV9REI2-F1
#
_cell.length_a   1.000
_cell.length_b   1.000
_cell.length_c   1.000
_cell.angle_alpha   90.00
_cell.angle_beta   90.00
_cell.angle_gamma   90.00
#
_symmetry.space_group_name_H-M   'P 1'
#
loop_
_entity.id
_entity.type
_entity.pdbx_description
1 polymer ?
#
loop_
_entity_poly.entity_id
_entity_poly.type
_entity_poly.pdbx_seq_one_letter_code
_entity_poly.pdbx_strand_id
1 'polypeptide(L)'
;MIESLGKLAFDQLQKGNLIFYESDLTEFGIDIREASVYSGLFTQIFREERGLYQDKVFCFVHLSVQEFLAAIHVYQTFINSGVNLMKEKQATTPILFTKSKTRVFHQNAVDKALQSPNGHLDLFLRFLLGLSLQTNQILLQGLLTQTGSSSQTYQETVQYIKEKISENVSAEKSINLFHCLNELKDHSLVEEIQQSLSSGSLSTDKLSSAQWSALGFILLSSGQVLDVFDLKKYSVSEEVLLRLLPVVKASNKALLSNCNLSERSCEALSSVLRSQSSILRELDLKNNSLKDSGVKFLSEGLKSPYCILETLSLSGCLITEDGCAYLASALKSNPHHLKELDLSYNRPDSCQLTFDRDTVNENLKLSDDDRKQKDITPSHVYTEPKTASAQKGLTIKLKQPEAGGPVMDVVIRVPRLGVAQ
;
A
#
# COMPACT_ATOMS: atom_id res chain seq x y z
N MET A 1 13.34 5.93 -39.30
CA MET A 1 12.06 5.28 -38.96
C MET A 1 11.67 5.46 -37.49
N ILE A 2 12.45 5.00 -36.49
CA ILE A 2 12.17 5.29 -35.05
C ILE A 2 12.01 6.80 -34.81
N GLU A 3 12.81 7.63 -35.49
CA GLU A 3 12.68 9.08 -35.43
C GLU A 3 11.32 9.59 -35.95
N SER A 4 10.84 9.08 -37.09
CA SER A 4 9.52 9.41 -37.65
C SER A 4 8.38 8.95 -36.73
N LEU A 5 8.50 7.74 -36.17
CA LEU A 5 7.54 7.21 -35.21
C LEU A 5 7.50 8.03 -33.92
N GLY A 6 8.65 8.47 -33.42
CA GLY A 6 8.72 9.34 -32.24
C GLY A 6 8.12 10.73 -32.50
N LYS A 7 8.28 11.29 -33.70
CA LYS A 7 7.61 12.54 -34.13
C LYS A 7 6.09 12.38 -34.13
N LEU A 8 5.59 11.34 -34.81
CA LEU A 8 4.16 11.02 -34.83
C LEU A 8 3.62 10.79 -33.41
N ALA A 9 4.32 9.98 -32.61
CA ALA A 9 3.92 9.67 -31.24
C ALA A 9 3.78 10.95 -30.40
N PHE A 10 4.75 11.86 -30.49
CA PHE A 10 4.72 13.12 -29.77
C PHE A 10 3.61 14.06 -30.25
N ASP A 11 3.42 14.21 -31.56
CA ASP A 11 2.37 15.05 -32.13
C ASP A 11 0.97 14.56 -31.72
N GLN A 12 0.70 13.27 -31.86
CA GLN A 12 -0.58 12.68 -31.45
C GLN A 12 -0.77 12.75 -29.93
N LEU A 13 0.31 12.57 -29.15
CA LEU A 13 0.25 12.72 -27.69
C LEU A 13 -0.12 14.14 -27.27
N GLN A 14 0.46 15.17 -27.91
CA GLN A 14 0.12 16.58 -27.63
C GLN A 14 -1.34 16.92 -27.96
N LYS A 15 -1.89 16.28 -29.00
CA LYS A 15 -3.29 16.43 -29.40
C LYS A 15 -4.25 15.65 -28.49
N GLY A 16 -3.73 14.76 -27.63
CA GLY A 16 -4.54 13.86 -26.81
C GLY A 16 -5.17 12.71 -27.63
N ASN A 17 -4.61 12.41 -28.80
CA ASN A 17 -5.11 11.40 -29.71
C ASN A 17 -4.49 10.03 -29.41
N LEU A 18 -5.34 9.01 -29.27
CA LEU A 18 -4.96 7.60 -29.13
C LEU A 18 -4.99 6.84 -30.48
N ILE A 19 -5.75 7.38 -31.44
CA ILE A 19 -5.88 6.83 -32.78
C ILE A 19 -5.47 7.88 -33.80
N PHE A 20 -4.95 7.42 -34.93
CA PHE A 20 -4.49 8.27 -36.04
C PHE A 20 -4.73 7.55 -37.37
N TYR A 21 -4.66 8.30 -38.47
CA TYR A 21 -5.06 7.87 -39.80
C TYR A 21 -3.85 7.66 -40.71
N GLU A 22 -4.12 7.08 -41.88
CA GLU A 22 -3.14 6.91 -42.95
C GLU A 22 -2.48 8.25 -43.37
N SER A 23 -3.24 9.35 -43.36
CA SER A 23 -2.72 10.69 -43.64
C SER A 23 -1.66 11.13 -42.64
N ASP A 24 -1.86 10.86 -41.34
CA ASP A 24 -0.89 11.19 -40.29
C ASP A 24 0.41 10.41 -40.51
N LEU A 25 0.33 9.12 -40.89
CA LEU A 25 1.53 8.33 -41.23
C LEU A 25 2.31 8.95 -42.39
N THR A 26 1.60 9.34 -43.45
CA THR A 26 2.24 9.95 -44.63
C THR A 26 2.85 11.31 -44.34
N GLU A 27 2.25 12.11 -43.46
CA GLU A 27 2.78 13.42 -43.04
C GLU A 27 4.16 13.28 -42.36
N PHE A 28 4.37 12.21 -41.60
CA PHE A 28 5.66 11.92 -40.96
C PHE A 28 6.58 11.01 -41.80
N GLY A 29 6.22 10.77 -43.07
CA GLY A 29 7.04 10.01 -44.03
C GLY A 29 7.12 8.52 -43.73
N ILE A 30 6.08 7.92 -43.15
CA ILE A 30 6.01 6.49 -42.85
C ILE A 30 5.20 5.79 -43.96
N ASP A 31 5.85 4.93 -44.76
CA ASP A 31 5.13 4.10 -45.74
C ASP A 31 4.34 3.00 -45.00
N ILE A 32 3.07 2.87 -45.33
CA ILE A 32 2.14 1.87 -44.77
C ILE A 32 2.63 0.44 -45.04
N ARG A 33 3.32 0.22 -46.16
CA ARG A 33 3.91 -1.09 -46.49
C ARG A 33 5.05 -1.43 -45.52
N GLU A 34 5.84 -0.45 -45.10
CA GLU A 34 6.83 -0.63 -44.03
C GLU A 34 6.15 -0.74 -42.66
N ALA A 35 5.09 0.02 -42.39
CA ALA A 35 4.32 -0.03 -41.15
C ALA A 35 3.76 -1.42 -40.84
N SER A 36 3.35 -2.18 -41.86
CA SER A 36 2.85 -3.55 -41.71
C SER A 36 3.89 -4.55 -41.16
N VAL A 37 5.19 -4.22 -41.24
CA VAL A 37 6.30 -5.03 -40.69
C VAL A 37 6.47 -4.80 -39.18
N TYR A 38 5.89 -3.74 -38.62
CA TYR A 38 6.06 -3.33 -37.22
C TYR A 38 4.79 -3.47 -36.38
N SER A 39 4.02 -4.55 -36.61
CA SER A 39 2.80 -4.87 -35.83
C SER A 39 3.02 -4.93 -34.32
N GLY A 40 4.27 -5.03 -33.85
CA GLY A 40 4.65 -4.95 -32.45
C GLY A 40 4.76 -3.53 -31.86
N LEU A 41 4.69 -2.46 -32.66
CA LEU A 41 4.77 -1.06 -32.19
C LEU A 41 3.46 -0.30 -32.39
N PHE A 42 2.77 -0.53 -33.50
CA PHE A 42 1.43 -0.01 -33.74
C PHE A 42 0.67 -0.94 -34.68
N THR A 43 -0.66 -0.98 -34.53
CA THR A 43 -1.53 -1.89 -35.26
C THR A 43 -2.61 -1.10 -35.99
N GLN A 44 -3.01 -1.59 -37.15
CA GLN A 44 -4.29 -1.21 -37.73
C GLN A 44 -5.40 -1.83 -36.86
N ILE A 45 -6.37 -1.03 -36.42
CA ILE A 45 -7.42 -1.50 -35.50
C ILE A 45 -8.66 -1.91 -36.30
N PHE A 46 -9.14 -1.03 -37.18
CA PHE A 46 -10.29 -1.24 -38.04
C PHE A 46 -10.22 -0.35 -39.28
N ARG A 47 -11.16 -0.54 -40.21
CA ARG A 47 -11.42 0.40 -41.31
C ARG A 47 -12.63 1.22 -40.90
N GLU A 48 -12.48 2.54 -40.82
CA GLU A 48 -13.62 3.42 -40.59
C GLU A 48 -14.34 3.63 -41.94
N GLU A 49 -15.61 3.24 -42.01
CA GLU A 49 -16.43 3.43 -43.20
C GLU A 49 -17.25 4.71 -43.04
N ARG A 50 -16.77 5.81 -43.66
CA ARG A 50 -17.55 7.05 -43.79
C ARG A 50 -17.99 7.22 -45.24
N GLY A 51 -19.15 6.67 -45.58
CA GLY A 51 -19.72 6.79 -46.92
C GLY A 51 -18.86 6.07 -47.97
N LEU A 52 -18.25 6.80 -48.91
CA LEU A 52 -17.42 6.26 -49.99
C LEU A 52 -15.93 6.06 -49.62
N TYR A 53 -15.51 6.51 -48.44
CA TYR A 53 -14.12 6.46 -48.00
C TYR A 53 -13.94 5.37 -46.93
N GLN A 54 -12.96 4.49 -47.15
CA GLN A 54 -12.44 3.55 -46.16
C GLN A 54 -11.12 4.10 -45.64
N ASP A 55 -11.16 4.76 -44.49
CA ASP A 55 -9.93 5.24 -43.85
C ASP A 55 -9.40 4.16 -42.91
N LYS A 56 -8.11 3.84 -43.06
CA LYS A 56 -7.44 2.92 -42.14
C LYS A 56 -7.10 3.67 -40.86
N VAL A 57 -7.51 3.10 -39.74
CA VAL A 57 -7.27 3.65 -38.41
C VAL A 57 -6.19 2.83 -37.72
N PHE A 58 -5.22 3.53 -37.13
CA PHE A 58 -4.07 2.98 -36.45
C PHE A 58 -4.01 3.45 -34.99
N CYS A 59 -3.39 2.65 -34.12
CA CYS A 59 -2.92 3.10 -32.81
C CYS A 59 -1.62 2.39 -32.45
N PHE A 60 -0.86 2.98 -31.52
CA PHE A 60 0.22 2.25 -30.86
C PHE A 60 -0.34 1.03 -30.12
N VAL A 61 0.47 -0.04 -30.03
CA VAL A 61 0.05 -1.29 -29.36
C VAL A 61 -0.33 -1.06 -27.89
N HIS A 62 0.26 -0.05 -27.26
CA HIS A 62 -0.08 0.42 -25.92
C HIS A 62 0.28 1.91 -25.78
N LEU A 63 -0.47 2.65 -24.96
CA LEU A 63 -0.23 4.08 -24.74
C LEU A 63 1.19 4.36 -24.20
N SER A 64 1.70 3.49 -23.33
CA SER A 64 3.08 3.62 -22.83
C SER A 64 4.14 3.55 -23.94
N VAL A 65 3.88 2.84 -25.05
CA VAL A 65 4.79 2.79 -26.21
C VAL A 65 4.77 4.13 -26.94
N GLN A 66 3.58 4.72 -27.13
CA GLN A 66 3.44 6.08 -27.68
C GLN A 66 4.18 7.10 -26.82
N GLU A 67 3.95 7.10 -25.51
CA GLU A 67 4.58 8.03 -24.57
C GLU A 67 6.10 7.86 -24.50
N PHE A 68 6.59 6.61 -24.55
CA PHE A 68 8.02 6.33 -24.56
C PHE A 68 8.70 6.80 -25.84
N LEU A 69 8.11 6.51 -27.02
CA LEU A 69 8.64 6.97 -28.31
C LEU A 69 8.62 8.50 -28.41
N ALA A 70 7.57 9.13 -27.91
CA ALA A 70 7.48 10.58 -27.80
C ALA A 70 8.60 11.14 -26.91
N ALA A 71 8.84 10.52 -25.73
CA ALA A 71 9.90 10.94 -24.82
C ALA A 71 11.30 10.82 -25.45
N ILE A 72 11.57 9.73 -26.17
CA ILE A 72 12.82 9.57 -26.95
C ILE A 72 12.96 10.70 -27.97
N HIS A 73 11.91 10.96 -28.76
CA HIS A 73 11.96 12.00 -29.80
C HIS A 73 12.25 13.38 -29.21
N VAL A 74 11.55 13.75 -28.14
CA VAL A 74 11.72 15.04 -27.48
C VAL A 74 13.12 15.17 -26.89
N TYR A 75 13.59 14.13 -26.20
CA TYR A 75 14.92 14.12 -25.60
C TYR A 75 16.03 14.20 -26.66
N GLN A 76 15.94 13.37 -27.70
CA GLN A 76 16.92 13.32 -28.78
C GLN A 76 16.95 14.65 -29.57
N THR A 77 15.78 15.24 -29.85
CA THR A 77 15.71 16.56 -30.49
C THR A 77 16.40 17.61 -29.64
N PHE A 78 16.14 17.60 -28.34
CA PHE A 78 16.79 18.51 -27.41
C PHE A 78 18.30 18.32 -27.40
N ILE A 79 18.81 17.08 -27.30
CA ILE A 79 20.26 16.75 -27.23
C ILE A 79 21.01 16.91 -28.57
N ASN A 80 20.35 16.82 -29.71
CA ASN A 80 21.03 16.97 -31.00
C ASN A 80 21.01 18.42 -31.51
N SER A 81 19.94 19.17 -31.24
CA SER A 81 19.70 20.49 -31.84
C SER A 81 19.59 21.64 -30.82
N GLY A 82 19.43 21.33 -29.53
CA GLY A 82 19.16 22.32 -28.48
C GLY A 82 17.74 22.87 -28.49
N VAL A 83 16.86 22.35 -29.36
CA VAL A 83 15.46 22.79 -29.48
C VAL A 83 14.63 22.18 -28.35
N ASN A 84 13.97 23.04 -27.58
CA ASN A 84 13.05 22.62 -26.53
C ASN A 84 11.61 22.54 -27.07
N LEU A 85 11.18 21.33 -27.42
CA LEU A 85 9.80 21.06 -27.89
C LEU A 85 8.72 21.20 -26.80
N MET A 86 9.13 21.35 -25.54
CA MET A 86 8.21 21.51 -24.39
C MET A 86 7.86 22.99 -24.13
N LYS A 87 8.42 23.95 -24.86
CA LYS A 87 8.16 25.39 -24.69
C LYS A 87 7.02 25.88 -25.60
N GLU A 88 6.07 26.65 -25.06
CA GLU A 88 4.90 27.16 -25.81
C GLU A 88 5.19 28.29 -26.82
N LYS A 89 6.27 29.06 -26.65
CA LYS A 89 6.64 30.15 -27.56
C LYS A 89 8.05 29.93 -28.12
N GLN A 90 8.11 29.58 -29.41
CA GLN A 90 9.34 29.40 -30.15
C GLN A 90 10.06 30.74 -30.35
N ALA A 91 11.29 30.85 -29.84
CA ALA A 91 12.30 31.71 -30.43
C ALA A 91 13.34 30.76 -31.03
N THR A 92 13.34 30.68 -32.35
CA THR A 92 14.29 29.91 -33.17
C THR A 92 15.66 30.56 -33.11
N THR A 93 16.45 30.22 -32.09
CA THR A 93 17.90 30.43 -32.12
C THR A 93 18.61 29.14 -31.70
N PRO A 94 19.19 28.39 -32.65
CA PRO A 94 20.05 27.26 -32.33
C PRO A 94 21.35 27.81 -31.75
N ILE A 95 21.62 27.52 -30.49
CA ILE A 95 22.84 27.96 -29.80
C ILE A 95 23.34 26.78 -28.95
N LEU A 96 24.67 26.62 -28.94
CA LEU A 96 25.49 25.71 -28.13
C LEU A 96 24.81 25.21 -26.84
N PHE A 97 24.92 23.91 -26.57
CA PHE A 97 24.46 23.28 -25.33
C PHE A 97 25.08 23.96 -24.11
N THR A 98 24.24 24.55 -23.25
CA THR A 98 24.65 25.07 -21.95
C THR A 98 23.82 24.42 -20.85
N LYS A 99 24.43 24.21 -19.67
CA LYS A 99 23.77 23.61 -18.49
C LYS A 99 22.43 24.27 -18.14
N SER A 100 22.35 25.60 -18.33
CA SER A 100 21.14 26.40 -18.11
C SER A 100 19.96 25.96 -18.99
N LYS A 101 20.21 25.54 -20.25
CA LYS A 101 19.16 25.09 -21.16
C LYS A 101 18.54 23.76 -20.75
N THR A 102 19.33 22.84 -20.21
CA THR A 102 18.84 21.52 -19.78
C THR A 102 17.93 21.65 -18.55
N ARG A 103 18.27 22.53 -17.61
CA ARG A 103 17.38 22.87 -16.48
C ARG A 103 16.03 23.40 -17.00
N VAL A 104 16.06 24.41 -17.86
CA VAL A 104 14.83 25.01 -18.43
C VAL A 104 14.02 23.99 -19.22
N PHE A 105 14.69 23.04 -19.89
CA PHE A 105 14.04 21.95 -20.60
C PHE A 105 13.23 21.03 -19.67
N HIS A 106 13.82 20.52 -18.60
CA HIS A 106 13.10 19.68 -17.64
C HIS A 106 11.99 20.45 -16.91
N GLN A 107 12.24 21.71 -16.53
CA GLN A 107 11.21 22.56 -15.89
C GLN A 107 9.98 22.74 -16.78
N ASN A 108 10.18 23.08 -18.06
CA ASN A 108 9.08 23.20 -19.01
C ASN A 108 8.32 21.87 -19.20
N ALA A 109 9.02 20.73 -19.17
CA ALA A 109 8.38 19.42 -19.27
C ALA A 109 7.50 19.12 -18.05
N VAL A 110 8.00 19.40 -16.85
CA VAL A 110 7.25 19.26 -15.59
C VAL A 110 6.02 20.18 -15.60
N ASP A 111 6.18 21.45 -15.94
CA ASP A 111 5.08 22.41 -16.01
C ASP A 111 4.01 21.98 -17.02
N LYS A 112 4.41 21.53 -18.22
CA LYS A 112 3.47 21.09 -19.25
C LYS A 112 2.70 19.83 -18.83
N ALA A 113 3.34 18.90 -18.12
CA ALA A 113 2.63 17.75 -17.55
C ALA A 113 1.65 18.18 -16.45
N LEU A 114 2.05 19.10 -15.56
CA LEU A 114 1.16 19.63 -14.52
C LEU A 114 -0.02 20.43 -15.08
N GLN A 115 0.14 21.07 -16.23
CA GLN A 115 -0.93 21.77 -16.94
C GLN A 115 -1.86 20.83 -17.71
N SER A 116 -1.47 19.56 -17.91
CA SER A 116 -2.31 18.56 -18.57
C SER A 116 -3.58 18.31 -17.75
N PRO A 117 -4.78 18.45 -18.34
CA PRO A 117 -6.04 18.35 -17.61
C PRO A 117 -6.37 16.91 -17.18
N ASN A 118 -5.91 15.92 -17.95
CA ASN A 118 -6.21 14.50 -17.77
C ASN A 118 -4.95 13.65 -17.47
N GLY A 119 -3.79 14.28 -17.24
CA GLY A 119 -2.55 13.59 -16.91
C GLY A 119 -1.96 12.76 -18.06
N HIS A 120 -2.38 12.95 -19.31
CA HIS A 120 -1.88 12.17 -20.46
C HIS A 120 -0.37 12.38 -20.76
N LEU A 121 0.30 13.29 -20.07
CA LEU A 121 1.74 13.52 -20.17
C LEU A 121 2.51 12.96 -18.98
N ASP A 122 1.84 12.30 -18.03
CA ASP A 122 2.43 11.87 -16.78
C ASP A 122 3.48 10.77 -16.98
N LEU A 123 3.14 9.72 -17.73
CA LEU A 123 4.09 8.63 -18.01
C LEU A 123 5.13 9.06 -19.06
N PHE A 124 4.74 9.91 -20.02
CA PHE A 124 5.71 10.61 -20.89
C PHE A 124 6.78 11.36 -20.08
N LEU A 125 6.39 12.14 -19.05
CA LEU A 125 7.32 12.91 -18.23
C LEU A 125 8.28 11.98 -17.47
N ARG A 126 7.76 10.88 -16.90
CA ARG A 126 8.57 9.86 -16.23
C ARG A 126 9.64 9.30 -17.17
N PHE A 127 9.26 8.89 -18.37
CA PHE A 127 10.22 8.42 -19.37
C PHE A 127 11.23 9.50 -19.74
N LEU A 128 10.78 10.74 -19.98
CA LEU A 128 11.66 11.83 -20.36
C LEU A 128 12.74 12.11 -19.30
N LEU A 129 12.36 12.13 -18.02
CA LEU A 129 13.28 12.33 -16.91
C LEU A 129 14.18 11.11 -16.71
N GLY A 130 13.65 9.89 -16.84
CA GLY A 130 14.43 8.66 -16.80
C GLY A 130 15.50 8.61 -17.90
N LEU A 131 15.20 9.08 -19.11
CA LEU A 131 16.15 9.20 -20.23
C LEU A 131 17.28 10.21 -19.93
N SER A 132 17.03 11.18 -19.05
CA SER A 132 18.04 12.17 -18.65
C SER A 132 19.13 11.62 -17.73
N LEU A 133 18.93 10.43 -17.15
CA LEU A 133 19.92 9.73 -16.34
C LEU A 133 21.04 9.16 -17.19
N GLN A 134 22.29 9.38 -16.75
CA GLN A 134 23.47 8.90 -17.44
C GLN A 134 23.49 7.37 -17.59
N THR A 135 22.99 6.62 -16.61
CA THR A 135 22.90 5.14 -16.68
C THR A 135 22.02 4.67 -17.83
N ASN A 136 20.95 5.42 -18.13
CA ASN A 136 19.99 5.04 -19.17
C ASN A 136 20.45 5.53 -20.55
N GLN A 137 21.22 6.63 -20.60
CA GLN A 137 21.84 7.10 -21.84
C GLN A 137 22.83 6.10 -22.42
N ILE A 138 23.58 5.36 -21.57
CA ILE A 138 24.51 4.32 -22.01
C ILE A 138 23.78 3.22 -22.79
N LEU A 139 22.59 2.82 -22.33
CA LEU A 139 21.76 1.80 -22.99
C LEU A 139 21.21 2.27 -24.35
N LEU A 140 21.17 3.58 -24.56
CA LEU A 140 20.63 4.21 -25.76
C LEU A 140 21.74 4.82 -26.63
N GLN A 141 23.00 4.49 -26.41
CA GLN A 141 24.14 5.09 -27.12
C GLN A 141 24.09 4.88 -28.64
N GLY A 142 23.40 3.84 -29.12
CA GLY A 142 23.12 3.64 -30.56
C GLY A 142 22.07 4.61 -31.14
N LEU A 143 21.27 5.25 -30.29
CA LEU A 143 20.23 6.22 -30.65
C LEU A 143 20.59 7.66 -30.21
N LEU A 144 21.40 7.81 -29.16
CA LEU A 144 21.81 9.08 -28.56
C LEU A 144 23.32 9.29 -28.76
N THR A 145 23.68 10.26 -29.61
CA THR A 145 25.08 10.52 -30.01
C THR A 145 25.88 11.36 -29.01
N GLN A 146 25.23 11.96 -28.00
CA GLN A 146 25.88 12.79 -26.98
C GLN A 146 25.31 12.55 -25.59
N THR A 147 26.19 12.42 -24.58
CA THR A 147 25.82 12.42 -23.16
C THR A 147 25.88 13.84 -22.62
N GLY A 148 24.73 14.53 -22.57
CA GLY A 148 24.64 15.96 -22.30
C GLY A 148 24.33 16.36 -20.85
N SER A 149 24.15 15.41 -19.92
CA SER A 149 23.69 15.71 -18.56
C SER A 149 24.85 15.72 -17.56
N SER A 150 24.99 16.82 -16.81
CA SER A 150 25.92 16.92 -15.67
C SER A 150 25.17 16.69 -14.36
N SER A 151 25.83 16.10 -13.35
CA SER A 151 25.26 15.80 -12.02
C SER A 151 24.55 17.00 -11.36
N GLN A 152 24.97 18.24 -11.65
CA GLN A 152 24.37 19.46 -11.09
C GLN A 152 22.96 19.73 -11.63
N THR A 153 22.72 19.49 -12.93
CA THR A 153 21.43 19.74 -13.59
C THR A 153 20.34 18.80 -13.07
N TYR A 154 20.74 17.59 -12.70
CA TYR A 154 19.90 16.60 -12.05
C TYR A 154 19.37 17.13 -10.70
N GLN A 155 20.27 17.63 -9.85
CA GLN A 155 19.89 18.17 -8.53
C GLN A 155 18.95 19.37 -8.65
N GLU A 156 19.18 20.25 -9.63
CA GLU A 156 18.28 21.38 -9.90
C GLU A 156 16.88 20.92 -10.35
N THR A 157 16.80 19.84 -11.13
CA THR A 157 15.52 19.27 -11.58
C THR A 157 14.77 18.62 -10.40
N VAL A 158 15.48 17.86 -9.57
CA VAL A 158 14.93 17.28 -8.34
C VAL A 158 14.38 18.38 -7.43
N GLN A 159 15.17 19.43 -7.17
CA GLN A 159 14.76 20.54 -6.32
C GLN A 159 13.49 21.22 -6.84
N TYR A 160 13.42 21.43 -8.16
CA TYR A 160 12.24 22.02 -8.78
C TYR A 160 11.00 21.12 -8.65
N ILE A 161 11.14 19.80 -8.79
CA ILE A 161 10.03 18.86 -8.58
C ILE A 161 9.56 18.92 -7.11
N LYS A 162 10.49 18.97 -6.14
CA LYS A 162 10.16 19.13 -4.72
C LYS A 162 9.39 20.43 -4.46
N GLU A 163 9.81 21.53 -5.06
CA GLU A 163 9.09 22.82 -5.01
C GLU A 163 7.67 22.67 -5.53
N LYS A 164 7.46 22.02 -6.69
CA LYS A 164 6.12 21.76 -7.24
C LYS A 164 5.24 20.88 -6.37
N ILE A 165 5.81 19.90 -5.66
CA ILE A 165 5.07 19.09 -4.68
C ILE A 165 4.62 19.95 -3.47
N SER A 166 5.42 20.95 -3.09
CA SER A 166 5.11 21.87 -2.00
C SER A 166 4.00 22.89 -2.33
N GLU A 167 3.78 23.18 -3.63
CA GLU A 167 2.74 24.11 -4.12
C GLU A 167 1.28 23.55 -3.99
N ASN A 168 1.10 22.40 -3.32
CA ASN A 168 -0.21 21.78 -3.06
C ASN A 168 -1.03 21.46 -4.34
N VAL A 169 -0.39 20.80 -5.30
CA VAL A 169 -1.06 20.22 -6.48
C VAL A 169 -2.03 19.07 -6.08
N SER A 170 -2.87 18.60 -7.01
CA SER A 170 -3.79 17.48 -6.74
C SER A 170 -3.02 16.20 -6.36
N ALA A 171 -3.70 15.26 -5.69
CA ALA A 171 -3.08 14.02 -5.23
C ALA A 171 -2.46 13.21 -6.39
N GLU A 172 -3.15 13.14 -7.52
CA GLU A 172 -2.70 12.45 -8.72
C GLU A 172 -1.42 13.07 -9.28
N LYS A 173 -1.38 14.42 -9.34
CA LYS A 173 -0.21 15.18 -9.80
C LYS A 173 0.95 15.04 -8.83
N SER A 174 0.71 15.10 -7.51
CA SER A 174 1.75 14.84 -6.51
C SER A 174 2.34 13.44 -6.68
N ILE A 175 1.50 12.41 -6.81
CA ILE A 175 1.94 11.03 -7.03
C ILE A 175 2.79 10.93 -8.29
N ASN A 176 2.38 11.57 -9.39
CA ASN A 176 3.17 11.58 -10.63
C ASN A 176 4.55 12.25 -10.43
N LEU A 177 4.61 13.39 -9.73
CA LEU A 177 5.88 14.06 -9.42
C LEU A 177 6.79 13.21 -8.54
N PHE A 178 6.23 12.46 -7.59
CA PHE A 178 7.01 11.49 -6.80
C PHE A 178 7.52 10.32 -7.63
N HIS A 179 6.72 9.82 -8.59
CA HIS A 179 7.24 8.85 -9.56
C HIS A 179 8.39 9.44 -10.37
N CYS A 180 8.31 10.71 -10.76
CA CYS A 180 9.41 11.39 -11.44
C CYS A 180 10.68 11.43 -10.57
N LEU A 181 10.57 11.68 -9.26
CA LEU A 181 11.70 11.56 -8.32
C LEU A 181 12.27 10.13 -8.27
N ASN A 182 11.40 9.11 -8.24
CA ASN A 182 11.82 7.71 -8.28
C ASN A 182 12.52 7.33 -9.60
N GLU A 183 12.02 7.80 -10.75
CA GLU A 183 12.69 7.61 -12.06
C GLU A 183 14.07 8.25 -12.08
N LEU A 184 14.22 9.37 -11.38
CA LEU A 184 15.47 10.07 -11.16
C LEU A 184 16.38 9.34 -10.13
N LYS A 185 15.87 8.36 -9.38
CA LYS A 185 16.54 7.68 -8.25
C LYS A 185 16.77 8.60 -7.05
N ASP A 186 15.90 9.60 -6.87
CA ASP A 186 15.88 10.46 -5.70
C ASP A 186 14.86 9.96 -4.67
N HIS A 187 15.36 9.55 -3.50
CA HIS A 187 14.53 9.17 -2.35
C HIS A 187 14.61 10.20 -1.21
N SER A 188 15.34 11.30 -1.42
CA SER A 188 15.66 12.27 -0.38
C SER A 188 14.43 13.01 0.14
N LEU A 189 13.40 13.23 -0.70
CA LEU A 189 12.17 13.89 -0.25
C LEU A 189 11.42 13.05 0.81
N VAL A 190 11.43 11.73 0.70
CA VAL A 190 10.79 10.85 1.69
C VAL A 190 11.54 10.93 3.01
N GLU A 191 12.87 10.90 2.95
CA GLU A 191 13.74 11.04 4.12
C GLU A 191 13.58 12.42 4.78
N GLU A 192 13.52 13.50 3.99
CA GLU A 192 13.28 14.87 4.45
C GLU A 192 11.93 15.00 5.17
N ILE A 193 10.86 14.41 4.60
CA ILE A 193 9.53 14.39 5.24
C ILE A 193 9.58 13.59 6.54
N GLN A 194 10.19 12.40 6.54
CA GLN A 194 10.35 11.57 7.74
C GLN A 194 11.12 12.30 8.84
N GLN A 195 12.24 12.93 8.52
CA GLN A 195 13.04 13.72 9.45
C GLN A 195 12.27 14.93 9.97
N SER A 196 11.52 15.62 9.11
CA SER A 196 10.75 16.81 9.49
C SER A 196 9.59 16.47 10.42
N LEU A 197 8.89 15.37 10.16
CA LEU A 197 7.83 14.87 11.04
C LEU A 197 8.43 14.37 12.38
N SER A 198 9.55 13.63 12.32
CA SER A 198 10.18 13.04 13.52
C SER A 198 10.75 14.08 14.46
N SER A 199 11.31 15.15 13.90
CA SER A 199 11.84 16.30 14.65
C SER A 199 10.74 17.22 15.19
N GLY A 200 9.48 17.02 14.78
CA GLY A 200 8.36 17.92 15.11
C GLY A 200 8.45 19.30 14.46
N SER A 201 9.39 19.51 13.53
CA SER A 201 9.55 20.78 12.81
C SER A 201 8.43 21.04 11.80
N LEU A 202 7.83 19.95 11.28
CA LEU A 202 6.65 19.99 10.43
C LEU A 202 5.42 19.56 11.24
N SER A 203 4.48 20.49 11.44
CA SER A 203 3.16 20.15 11.98
C SER A 203 2.39 19.30 10.98
N THR A 204 1.67 18.30 11.48
CA THR A 204 0.80 17.40 10.70
C THR A 204 -0.26 18.14 9.90
N ASP A 205 -0.67 19.32 10.37
CA ASP A 205 -1.70 20.16 9.75
C ASP A 205 -1.17 20.98 8.56
N LYS A 206 0.16 21.05 8.40
CA LYS A 206 0.80 21.75 7.26
C LYS A 206 0.80 20.90 6.00
N LEU A 207 0.70 19.57 6.12
CA LEU A 207 0.64 18.68 4.97
C LEU A 207 -0.80 18.55 4.47
N SER A 208 -1.01 18.79 3.19
CA SER A 208 -2.32 18.64 2.57
C SER A 208 -2.73 17.16 2.45
N SER A 209 -4.02 16.92 2.24
CA SER A 209 -4.53 15.56 2.01
C SER A 209 -3.87 14.90 0.79
N ALA A 210 -3.52 15.67 -0.24
CA ALA A 210 -2.80 15.20 -1.42
C ALA A 210 -1.39 14.74 -1.06
N GLN A 211 -0.67 15.52 -0.25
CA GLN A 211 0.68 15.19 0.20
C GLN A 211 0.71 13.93 1.09
N TRP A 212 -0.27 13.77 1.99
CA TRP A 212 -0.40 12.54 2.78
C TRP A 212 -0.71 11.31 1.93
N SER A 213 -1.60 11.46 0.94
CA SER A 213 -1.94 10.38 0.01
C SER A 213 -0.73 9.97 -0.82
N ALA A 214 0.04 10.94 -1.31
CA ALA A 214 1.27 10.70 -2.04
C ALA A 214 2.33 10.03 -1.15
N LEU A 215 2.54 10.49 0.09
CA LEU A 215 3.44 9.84 1.03
C LEU A 215 3.05 8.38 1.28
N GLY A 216 1.76 8.11 1.54
CA GLY A 216 1.25 6.76 1.71
C GLY A 216 1.52 5.89 0.48
N PHE A 217 1.25 6.41 -0.71
CA PHE A 217 1.51 5.71 -1.97
C PHE A 217 2.99 5.35 -2.16
N ILE A 218 3.92 6.28 -1.86
CA ILE A 218 5.36 6.03 -2.02
C ILE A 218 5.83 4.93 -1.08
N LEU A 219 5.40 4.99 0.19
CA LEU A 219 5.75 3.99 1.18
C LEU A 219 5.31 2.60 0.70
N LEU A 220 4.10 2.51 0.15
CA LEU A 220 3.56 1.27 -0.44
C LEU A 220 4.27 0.82 -1.72
N SER A 221 4.82 1.76 -2.50
CA SER A 221 5.41 1.49 -3.82
C SER A 221 6.90 1.18 -3.79
N SER A 222 7.53 1.15 -2.61
CA SER A 222 8.97 0.90 -2.43
C SER A 222 9.45 -0.52 -2.79
N GLY A 223 8.58 -1.37 -3.34
CA GLY A 223 8.93 -2.62 -4.01
C GLY A 223 9.13 -3.83 -3.07
N GLN A 224 9.00 -3.63 -1.76
CA GLN A 224 8.97 -4.70 -0.77
C GLN A 224 7.70 -4.52 0.07
N VAL A 225 7.04 -5.61 0.46
CA VAL A 225 6.11 -5.57 1.59
C VAL A 225 6.84 -4.82 2.70
N LEU A 226 6.27 -3.72 3.19
CA LEU A 226 6.87 -2.96 4.28
C LEU A 226 6.93 -3.87 5.49
N ASP A 227 8.07 -4.52 5.71
CA ASP A 227 8.18 -5.54 6.75
C ASP A 227 7.85 -4.92 8.12
N VAL A 228 8.36 -3.71 8.38
CA VAL A 228 8.12 -2.99 9.64
C VAL A 228 7.71 -1.54 9.39
N PHE A 229 6.46 -1.21 9.72
CA PHE A 229 6.00 0.16 9.92
C PHE A 229 6.30 0.59 11.36
N ASP A 230 7.05 1.68 11.52
CA ASP A 230 7.36 2.27 12.81
C ASP A 230 6.87 3.71 12.85
N LEU A 231 5.81 3.97 13.62
CA LEU A 231 5.18 5.28 13.69
C LEU A 231 6.15 6.35 14.24
N LYS A 232 7.11 5.97 15.08
CA LYS A 232 8.10 6.91 15.63
C LYS A 232 9.07 7.47 14.59
N LYS A 233 9.23 6.79 13.45
CA LYS A 233 10.01 7.31 12.30
C LYS A 233 9.30 8.42 11.54
N TYR A 234 8.03 8.65 11.86
CA TYR A 234 7.23 9.72 11.28
C TYR A 234 6.85 10.70 12.38
N SER A 235 6.00 10.31 13.32
CA SER A 235 5.61 11.19 14.43
C SER A 235 4.90 10.40 15.51
N VAL A 236 5.10 10.76 16.76
CA VAL A 236 4.32 10.25 17.90
C VAL A 236 2.96 10.98 17.92
N SER A 237 2.12 10.69 16.93
CA SER A 237 0.82 11.35 16.73
C SER A 237 -0.23 10.39 16.18
N GLU A 238 -1.38 10.34 16.85
CA GLU A 238 -2.56 9.61 16.38
C GLU A 238 -3.01 10.07 14.99
N GLU A 239 -2.93 11.37 14.68
CA GLU A 239 -3.33 11.88 13.36
C GLU A 239 -2.44 11.29 12.24
N VAL A 240 -1.14 11.13 12.48
CA VAL A 240 -0.24 10.49 11.52
C VAL A 240 -0.56 9.02 11.34
N LEU A 241 -0.86 8.31 12.43
CA LEU A 241 -1.33 6.93 12.34
C LEU A 241 -2.55 6.81 11.43
N LEU A 242 -3.57 7.67 11.65
CA LEU A 242 -4.80 7.65 10.87
C LEU A 242 -4.56 7.94 9.38
N ARG A 243 -3.65 8.87 9.06
CA ARG A 243 -3.26 9.17 7.67
C ARG A 243 -2.48 8.03 7.00
N LEU A 244 -1.75 7.24 7.78
CA LEU A 244 -0.89 6.14 7.29
C LEU A 244 -1.47 4.74 7.54
N LEU A 245 -2.75 4.60 7.88
CA LEU A 245 -3.42 3.29 7.98
C LEU A 245 -3.27 2.41 6.72
N PRO A 246 -3.27 2.96 5.47
CA PRO A 246 -3.01 2.15 4.29
C PRO A 246 -1.63 1.46 4.34
N VAL A 247 -0.65 2.15 4.92
CA VAL A 247 0.72 1.64 5.10
C VAL A 247 0.74 0.56 6.17
N VAL A 248 0.12 0.81 7.35
CA VAL A 248 -0.04 -0.18 8.43
C VAL A 248 -0.69 -1.47 7.91
N LYS A 249 -1.75 -1.32 7.11
CA LYS A 249 -2.48 -2.45 6.52
C LYS A 249 -1.61 -3.31 5.60
N ALA A 250 -0.71 -2.68 4.86
CA ALA A 250 0.22 -3.32 3.94
C ALA A 250 1.57 -3.67 4.58
N SER A 251 1.70 -3.55 5.90
CA SER A 251 2.90 -3.92 6.64
C SER A 251 2.74 -5.26 7.35
N ASN A 252 3.83 -6.01 7.45
CA ASN A 252 3.87 -7.26 8.19
C ASN A 252 3.86 -7.00 9.71
N LYS A 253 4.56 -5.95 10.15
CA LYS A 253 4.68 -5.52 11.54
C LYS A 253 4.41 -4.03 11.70
N ALA A 254 3.67 -3.66 12.75
CA ALA A 254 3.43 -2.27 13.13
C ALA A 254 3.92 -2.00 14.56
N LEU A 255 4.89 -1.08 14.70
CA LEU A 255 5.46 -0.60 15.95
C LEU A 255 4.79 0.72 16.34
N LEU A 256 3.86 0.64 17.29
CA LEU A 256 3.01 1.75 17.73
C LEU A 256 3.12 1.99 19.25
N SER A 257 4.16 1.46 19.89
CA SER A 257 4.35 1.57 21.34
C SER A 257 4.69 2.99 21.77
N ASN A 258 4.09 3.48 22.86
CA ASN A 258 4.31 4.83 23.39
C ASN A 258 4.12 5.92 22.31
N CYS A 259 3.01 5.86 21.58
CA CYS A 259 2.67 6.75 20.46
C CYS A 259 1.49 7.70 20.77
N ASN A 260 1.11 7.83 22.04
CA ASN A 260 -0.03 8.64 22.51
C ASN A 260 -1.34 8.29 21.78
N LEU A 261 -1.57 7.00 21.56
CA LEU A 261 -2.76 6.49 20.87
C LEU A 261 -3.97 6.42 21.80
N SER A 262 -5.15 6.64 21.24
CA SER A 262 -6.43 6.63 21.96
C SER A 262 -7.35 5.49 21.50
N GLU A 263 -8.59 5.48 22.00
CA GLU A 263 -9.64 4.58 21.53
C GLU A 263 -9.98 4.77 20.04
N ARG A 264 -9.83 5.99 19.51
CA ARG A 264 -10.03 6.30 18.08
C ARG A 264 -9.01 5.57 17.20
N SER A 265 -7.75 5.54 17.61
CA SER A 265 -6.72 4.70 16.98
C SER A 265 -7.10 3.23 16.99
N CYS A 266 -7.66 2.73 18.10
CA CYS A 266 -8.07 1.33 18.21
C CYS A 266 -9.22 0.96 17.27
N GLU A 267 -10.21 1.86 17.10
CA GLU A 267 -11.30 1.68 16.14
C GLU A 267 -10.77 1.64 14.68
N ALA A 268 -9.82 2.51 14.37
CA ALA A 268 -9.18 2.54 13.06
C ALA A 268 -8.34 1.27 12.79
N LEU A 269 -7.53 0.84 13.76
CA LEU A 269 -6.76 -0.41 13.68
C LEU A 269 -7.66 -1.64 13.62
N SER A 270 -8.79 -1.63 14.33
CA SER A 270 -9.82 -2.68 14.19
C SER A 270 -10.30 -2.79 12.75
N SER A 271 -10.52 -1.66 12.06
CA SER A 271 -10.88 -1.67 10.64
C SER A 271 -9.77 -2.23 9.73
N VAL A 272 -8.49 -2.03 10.09
CA VAL A 272 -7.36 -2.68 9.42
C VAL A 272 -7.41 -4.20 9.62
N LEU A 273 -7.55 -4.67 10.86
CA LEU A 273 -7.61 -6.10 11.21
C LEU A 273 -8.79 -6.84 10.55
N ARG A 274 -9.91 -6.15 10.31
CA ARG A 274 -11.08 -6.73 9.62
C ARG A 274 -10.92 -6.79 8.10
N SER A 275 -9.89 -6.17 7.54
CA SER A 275 -9.76 -6.04 6.09
C SER A 275 -9.12 -7.28 5.46
N GLN A 276 -9.76 -7.84 4.44
CA GLN A 276 -9.26 -9.02 3.70
C GLN A 276 -7.87 -8.81 3.07
N SER A 277 -7.51 -7.57 2.74
CA SER A 277 -6.19 -7.24 2.19
C SER A 277 -5.19 -6.75 3.24
N SER A 278 -5.49 -6.90 4.53
CA SER A 278 -4.46 -6.70 5.56
C SER A 278 -3.54 -7.89 5.61
N ILE A 279 -2.23 -7.62 5.69
CA ILE A 279 -1.20 -8.64 5.86
C ILE A 279 -0.51 -8.54 7.23
N LEU A 280 -1.07 -7.75 8.15
CA LEU A 280 -0.48 -7.44 9.44
C LEU A 280 -0.43 -8.69 10.34
N ARG A 281 0.77 -9.11 10.71
CA ARG A 281 1.05 -10.25 11.58
C ARG A 281 1.43 -9.83 12.99
N GLU A 282 2.10 -8.71 13.15
CA GLU A 282 2.56 -8.24 14.46
C GLU A 282 2.12 -6.81 14.75
N LEU A 283 1.48 -6.60 15.90
CA LEU A 283 1.00 -5.30 16.35
C LEU A 283 1.50 -5.00 17.77
N ASP A 284 2.41 -4.05 17.89
CA ASP A 284 2.94 -3.56 19.17
C ASP A 284 2.26 -2.25 19.58
N LEU A 285 1.41 -2.30 20.60
CA LEU A 285 0.66 -1.16 21.13
C LEU A 285 1.07 -0.78 22.56
N LYS A 286 2.20 -1.30 23.07
CA LYS A 286 2.65 -1.09 24.45
C LYS A 286 2.63 0.37 24.89
N ASN A 287 2.37 0.61 26.17
CA ASN A 287 2.48 1.93 26.80
C ASN A 287 1.63 3.03 26.13
N ASN A 288 0.49 2.67 25.56
CA ASN A 288 -0.55 3.63 25.16
C ASN A 288 -1.72 3.53 26.15
N SER A 289 -2.33 4.65 26.53
CA SER A 289 -3.45 4.67 27.49
C SER A 289 -4.78 4.25 26.87
N LEU A 290 -4.82 3.05 26.29
CA LEU A 290 -5.95 2.53 25.51
C LEU A 290 -7.18 2.20 26.36
N LYS A 291 -6.96 1.72 27.60
CA LYS A 291 -8.00 1.27 28.53
C LYS A 291 -8.92 0.19 27.93
N ASP A 292 -9.98 -0.16 28.64
CA ASP A 292 -10.92 -1.20 28.20
C ASP A 292 -11.70 -0.80 26.94
N SER A 293 -11.95 0.50 26.72
CA SER A 293 -12.66 0.98 25.53
C SER A 293 -11.85 0.77 24.25
N GLY A 294 -10.55 1.05 24.27
CA GLY A 294 -9.66 0.74 23.14
C GLY A 294 -9.58 -0.77 22.87
N VAL A 295 -9.45 -1.58 23.93
CA VAL A 295 -9.41 -3.05 23.81
C VAL A 295 -10.71 -3.62 23.25
N LYS A 296 -11.87 -3.04 23.61
CA LYS A 296 -13.16 -3.42 23.03
C LYS A 296 -13.16 -3.28 21.50
N PHE A 297 -12.68 -2.16 20.96
CA PHE A 297 -12.59 -1.95 19.51
C PHE A 297 -11.64 -2.95 18.85
N LEU A 298 -10.45 -3.15 19.41
CA LEU A 298 -9.48 -4.13 18.90
C LEU A 298 -10.06 -5.54 18.89
N SER A 299 -10.80 -5.90 19.93
CA SER A 299 -11.46 -7.21 20.06
C SER A 299 -12.48 -7.47 18.95
N GLU A 300 -13.23 -6.46 18.50
CA GLU A 300 -14.09 -6.58 17.32
C GLU A 300 -13.30 -6.82 16.03
N GLY A 301 -12.06 -6.32 15.95
CA GLY A 301 -11.15 -6.59 14.84
C GLY A 301 -10.65 -8.04 14.85
N LEU A 302 -10.21 -8.51 16.02
CA LEU A 302 -9.70 -9.87 16.23
C LEU A 302 -10.75 -10.95 15.95
N LYS A 303 -12.04 -10.67 16.21
CA LYS A 303 -13.16 -11.58 15.88
C LYS A 303 -13.33 -11.84 14.39
N SER A 304 -12.80 -10.99 13.52
CA SER A 304 -13.00 -11.13 12.08
C SER A 304 -12.30 -12.38 11.53
N PRO A 305 -12.94 -13.16 10.64
CA PRO A 305 -12.30 -14.28 9.97
C PRO A 305 -11.15 -13.85 9.04
N TYR A 306 -11.06 -12.56 8.72
CA TYR A 306 -9.95 -11.99 7.94
C TYR A 306 -8.75 -11.58 8.79
N CYS A 307 -8.88 -11.59 10.12
CA CYS A 307 -7.78 -11.21 11.00
C CYS A 307 -6.76 -12.35 11.05
N ILE A 308 -5.56 -12.06 10.56
CA ILE A 308 -4.43 -13.00 10.48
C ILE A 308 -3.30 -12.67 11.46
N LEU A 309 -3.58 -11.80 12.44
CA LEU A 309 -2.63 -11.30 13.41
C LEU A 309 -2.10 -12.45 14.28
N GLU A 310 -0.78 -12.54 14.42
CA GLU A 310 -0.09 -13.60 15.16
C GLU A 310 0.43 -13.11 16.50
N THR A 311 0.87 -11.86 16.58
CA THR A 311 1.40 -11.26 17.81
C THR A 311 0.70 -9.94 18.10
N LEU A 312 0.18 -9.82 19.32
CA LEU A 312 -0.40 -8.60 19.85
C LEU A 312 0.24 -8.28 21.20
N SER A 313 0.79 -7.08 21.34
CA SER A 313 1.24 -6.59 22.63
C SER A 313 0.46 -5.35 23.07
N LEU A 314 -0.09 -5.44 24.27
CA LEU A 314 -0.90 -4.45 24.96
C LEU A 314 -0.35 -4.18 26.37
N SER A 315 0.94 -4.42 26.58
CA SER A 315 1.57 -4.22 27.88
C SER A 315 1.53 -2.74 28.29
N GLY A 316 1.18 -2.47 29.54
CA GLY A 316 1.12 -1.10 30.05
C GLY A 316 0.00 -0.23 29.45
N CYS A 317 -1.11 -0.84 29.04
CA CYS A 317 -2.23 -0.14 28.38
C CYS A 317 -3.39 0.27 29.29
N LEU A 318 -3.24 0.13 30.61
CA LEU A 318 -4.25 0.42 31.63
C LEU A 318 -5.53 -0.44 31.47
N ILE A 319 -5.36 -1.67 31.02
CA ILE A 319 -6.44 -2.65 30.80
C ILE A 319 -6.91 -3.17 32.17
N THR A 320 -8.21 -3.41 32.29
CA THR A 320 -8.87 -4.04 33.43
C THR A 320 -9.63 -5.33 33.04
N GLU A 321 -10.38 -5.91 33.98
CA GLU A 321 -10.96 -7.26 33.81
C GLU A 321 -11.96 -7.25 32.66
N ASP A 322 -12.69 -6.14 32.49
CA ASP A 322 -13.60 -5.91 31.38
C ASP A 322 -12.86 -5.94 30.03
N GLY A 323 -11.70 -5.29 29.94
CA GLY A 323 -10.83 -5.34 28.76
C GLY A 323 -10.37 -6.75 28.44
N CYS A 324 -9.94 -7.49 29.47
CA CYS A 324 -9.57 -8.88 29.35
C CYS A 324 -10.74 -9.78 28.92
N ALA A 325 -11.98 -9.51 29.38
CA ALA A 325 -13.17 -10.22 28.94
C ALA A 325 -13.47 -10.01 27.44
N TYR A 326 -13.25 -8.79 26.91
CA TYR A 326 -13.39 -8.53 25.47
C TYR A 326 -12.37 -9.34 24.65
N LEU A 327 -11.10 -9.36 25.05
CA LEU A 327 -10.07 -10.17 24.40
C LEU A 327 -10.40 -11.66 24.47
N ALA A 328 -10.89 -12.12 25.62
CA ALA A 328 -11.24 -13.52 25.80
C ALA A 328 -12.38 -13.96 24.86
N SER A 329 -13.40 -13.11 24.71
CA SER A 329 -14.48 -13.31 23.74
C SER A 329 -13.98 -13.34 22.30
N ALA A 330 -13.05 -12.47 21.93
CA ALA A 330 -12.47 -12.43 20.59
C ALA A 330 -11.68 -13.70 20.26
N LEU A 331 -10.82 -14.15 21.19
CA LEU A 331 -10.01 -15.35 21.02
C LEU A 331 -10.85 -16.62 20.97
N LYS A 332 -11.99 -16.68 21.66
CA LYS A 332 -12.95 -17.79 21.51
C LYS A 332 -13.62 -17.80 20.13
N SER A 333 -13.82 -16.64 19.53
CA SER A 333 -14.51 -16.49 18.24
C SER A 333 -13.58 -16.76 17.06
N ASN A 334 -12.30 -16.40 17.18
CA ASN A 334 -11.27 -16.63 16.15
C ASN A 334 -9.98 -17.19 16.80
N PRO A 335 -9.96 -18.50 17.12
CA PRO A 335 -8.94 -19.06 18.00
C PRO A 335 -7.61 -19.43 17.31
N HIS A 336 -7.46 -19.30 16.00
CA HIS A 336 -6.36 -19.98 15.30
C HIS A 336 -5.15 -19.11 14.93
N HIS A 337 -5.33 -17.79 14.83
CA HIS A 337 -4.28 -16.93 14.26
C HIS A 337 -3.35 -16.34 15.31
N LEU A 338 -3.88 -15.87 16.44
CA LEU A 338 -3.05 -15.29 17.49
C LEU A 338 -2.23 -16.38 18.19
N LYS A 339 -0.91 -16.19 18.21
CA LYS A 339 0.09 -17.09 18.79
C LYS A 339 0.75 -16.49 20.01
N GLU A 340 0.86 -15.17 20.09
CA GLU A 340 1.49 -14.48 21.22
C GLU A 340 0.65 -13.26 21.64
N LEU A 341 0.30 -13.20 22.92
CA LEU A 341 -0.42 -12.08 23.53
C LEU A 341 0.32 -11.64 24.81
N ASP A 342 0.70 -10.37 24.85
CA ASP A 342 1.39 -9.75 25.98
C ASP A 342 0.51 -8.68 26.62
N LEU A 343 0.05 -8.96 27.85
CA LEU A 343 -0.75 -8.06 28.69
C LEU A 343 0.01 -7.65 29.97
N SER A 344 1.33 -7.86 30.01
CA SER A 344 2.16 -7.50 31.17
C SER A 344 2.03 -6.02 31.55
N TYR A 345 2.33 -5.68 32.81
CA TYR A 345 2.30 -4.29 33.30
C TYR A 345 0.94 -3.56 33.13
N ASN A 346 -0.16 -4.29 32.94
CA ASN A 346 -1.52 -3.76 33.17
C ASN A 346 -1.85 -3.79 34.69
N ARG A 347 -3.01 -3.28 35.11
CA ARG A 347 -3.21 -3.01 36.56
C ARG A 347 -3.13 -4.31 37.40
N PRO A 348 -2.58 -4.26 38.64
CA PRO A 348 -2.23 -5.45 39.41
C PRO A 348 -3.39 -6.41 39.73
N ASP A 349 -4.63 -5.91 39.77
CA ASP A 349 -5.82 -6.70 40.13
C ASP A 349 -6.63 -7.17 38.91
N SER A 350 -6.15 -6.89 37.69
CA SER A 350 -7.07 -6.43 36.65
C SER A 350 -7.11 -7.22 35.35
N CYS A 351 -6.39 -8.32 35.16
CA CYS A 351 -6.52 -9.08 33.92
C CYS A 351 -6.47 -10.57 34.16
N GLN A 352 -7.65 -11.18 34.29
CA GLN A 352 -7.81 -12.62 34.41
C GLN A 352 -8.31 -13.18 33.07
N LEU A 353 -7.38 -13.52 32.18
CA LEU A 353 -7.73 -14.27 30.98
C LEU A 353 -8.10 -15.71 31.37
N THR A 354 -9.39 -15.99 31.43
CA THR A 354 -9.90 -17.35 31.64
C THR A 354 -10.33 -17.94 30.31
N PHE A 355 -9.69 -19.03 29.92
CA PHE A 355 -10.02 -19.80 28.72
C PHE A 355 -10.29 -21.24 29.09
N ASP A 356 -11.19 -21.86 28.35
CA ASP A 356 -11.27 -23.31 28.30
C ASP A 356 -10.20 -23.81 27.32
N ARG A 357 -9.33 -24.73 27.76
CA ARG A 357 -8.18 -25.21 26.96
C ARG A 357 -8.63 -25.85 25.65
N ASP A 358 -9.85 -26.37 25.61
CA ASP A 358 -10.41 -27.03 24.44
C ASP A 358 -10.93 -26.06 23.36
N THR A 359 -10.92 -24.73 23.60
CA THR A 359 -11.57 -23.74 22.72
C THR A 359 -10.64 -22.66 22.14
N VAL A 360 -9.42 -22.51 22.64
CA VAL A 360 -8.45 -21.48 22.21
C VAL A 360 -7.21 -22.14 21.64
N ASN A 361 -6.43 -21.45 20.80
CA ASN A 361 -5.16 -21.94 20.27
C ASN A 361 -4.34 -22.64 21.37
N GLU A 362 -4.13 -23.95 21.24
CA GLU A 362 -3.32 -24.71 22.21
C GLU A 362 -1.87 -24.19 22.31
N ASN A 363 -1.43 -23.43 21.29
CA ASN A 363 -0.10 -22.83 21.20
C ASN A 363 -0.04 -21.33 21.56
N LEU A 364 -1.13 -20.72 22.04
CA LEU A 364 -1.11 -19.31 22.45
C LEU A 364 -0.16 -19.11 23.64
N LYS A 365 0.92 -18.36 23.43
CA LYS A 365 1.82 -17.94 24.48
C LYS A 365 1.30 -16.66 25.12
N LEU A 366 1.14 -16.71 26.44
CA LEU A 366 0.88 -15.55 27.29
C LEU A 366 2.17 -15.18 28.04
N SER A 367 2.35 -13.88 28.33
CA SER A 367 3.44 -13.43 29.21
C SER A 367 3.30 -14.05 30.60
N ASP A 368 4.40 -14.20 31.34
CA ASP A 368 4.40 -14.99 32.58
C ASP A 368 3.48 -14.41 33.66
N ASP A 369 3.27 -13.09 33.67
CA ASP A 369 2.36 -12.40 34.59
C ASP A 369 0.87 -12.64 34.27
N ASP A 370 0.55 -13.14 33.06
CA ASP A 370 -0.82 -13.24 32.55
C ASP A 370 -1.47 -14.63 32.80
N ARG A 371 -0.74 -15.60 33.37
CA ARG A 371 -1.19 -17.01 33.46
C ARG A 371 -1.93 -17.33 34.77
N LYS A 372 -3.19 -17.79 34.67
CA LYS A 372 -3.85 -18.62 35.71
C LYS A 372 -4.65 -19.77 35.08
N GLN A 373 -4.18 -21.00 35.27
CA GLN A 373 -5.02 -22.19 35.06
C GLN A 373 -6.03 -22.29 36.22
N LYS A 374 -7.32 -22.47 35.90
CA LYS A 374 -8.23 -23.09 36.87
C LYS A 374 -7.80 -24.54 37.02
N ASP A 375 -7.02 -24.85 38.06
CA ASP A 375 -6.91 -26.20 38.55
C ASP A 375 -8.31 -26.66 38.97
N ILE A 376 -8.91 -27.53 38.17
CA ILE A 376 -10.00 -28.37 38.64
C ILE A 376 -9.33 -29.31 39.66
N THR A 377 -9.43 -28.97 40.94
CA THR A 377 -9.00 -29.84 42.04
C THR A 377 -9.66 -31.21 41.86
N PRO A 378 -8.91 -32.32 41.80
CA PRO A 378 -9.50 -33.64 41.84
C PRO A 378 -10.08 -33.84 43.24
N SER A 379 -11.41 -33.86 43.34
CA SER A 379 -12.09 -34.30 44.54
C SER A 379 -11.64 -35.71 44.90
N HIS A 380 -10.90 -35.83 46.00
CA HIS A 380 -10.73 -37.01 46.86
C HIS A 380 -10.52 -38.35 46.14
N VAL A 381 -9.26 -38.78 46.15
CA VAL A 381 -8.83 -40.15 45.85
C VAL A 381 -9.54 -41.12 46.80
N TYR A 382 -10.47 -41.91 46.26
CA TYR A 382 -10.72 -43.28 46.72
C TYR A 382 -10.18 -44.21 45.62
N THR A 383 -9.09 -44.92 45.93
CA THR A 383 -8.63 -46.16 45.29
C THR A 383 -9.67 -47.26 45.57
N GLU A 384 -10.09 -48.22 44.73
CA GLU A 384 -9.58 -49.02 43.60
C GLU A 384 -10.78 -49.91 43.12
N PRO A 385 -10.74 -50.87 42.15
CA PRO A 385 -9.77 -51.17 41.09
C PRO A 385 -10.41 -51.34 39.67
N LYS A 386 -9.54 -51.60 38.69
CA LYS A 386 -9.79 -51.78 37.24
C LYS A 386 -10.75 -52.94 36.89
N THR A 387 -11.67 -52.71 35.93
CA THR A 387 -12.04 -53.67 34.86
C THR A 387 -12.73 -52.99 33.65
N ALA A 388 -12.23 -53.32 32.46
CA ALA A 388 -12.87 -53.47 31.14
C ALA A 388 -13.96 -52.49 30.61
N SER A 389 -13.64 -51.93 29.43
CA SER A 389 -14.52 -51.55 28.30
C SER A 389 -16.02 -51.38 28.53
N ALA A 390 -16.53 -50.14 28.46
CA ALA A 390 -17.88 -49.86 28.00
C ALA A 390 -18.02 -48.43 27.46
N GLN A 391 -18.87 -48.29 26.46
CA GLN A 391 -19.18 -47.10 25.67
C GLN A 391 -19.43 -45.82 26.49
N LYS A 392 -18.77 -44.71 26.12
CA LYS A 392 -19.19 -43.35 26.55
C LYS A 392 -20.51 -43.00 25.86
N GLY A 393 -21.63 -43.35 26.50
CA GLY A 393 -22.94 -42.74 26.25
C GLY A 393 -23.07 -41.44 27.06
N LEU A 394 -23.54 -40.37 26.43
CA LEU A 394 -23.82 -39.10 27.10
C LEU A 394 -24.94 -39.31 28.13
N THR A 395 -24.68 -39.05 29.42
CA THR A 395 -25.73 -38.99 30.44
C THR A 395 -25.97 -37.53 30.80
N ILE A 396 -27.11 -36.98 30.42
CA ILE A 396 -27.50 -35.61 30.80
C ILE A 396 -28.31 -35.72 32.09
N LYS A 397 -27.78 -35.18 33.20
CA LYS A 397 -28.56 -34.93 34.42
C LYS A 397 -28.97 -33.47 34.45
N LEU A 398 -30.24 -33.19 34.17
CA LEU A 398 -30.82 -31.87 34.39
C LEU A 398 -31.19 -31.76 35.87
N LYS A 399 -30.52 -30.87 36.60
CA LYS A 399 -30.94 -30.44 37.93
C LYS A 399 -31.76 -29.15 37.75
N GLN A 400 -33.07 -29.22 37.96
CA GLN A 400 -33.88 -28.01 38.14
C GLN A 400 -33.69 -27.47 39.57
N PRO A 401 -33.80 -26.15 39.77
CA PRO A 401 -33.79 -25.57 41.11
C PRO A 401 -35.12 -25.91 41.81
N GLU A 402 -35.00 -26.18 43.10
CA GLU A 402 -35.95 -26.86 43.97
C GLU A 402 -37.39 -26.29 43.96
N ALA A 403 -38.37 -27.17 43.74
CA ALA A 403 -39.59 -27.29 44.54
C ALA A 403 -40.14 -28.72 44.39
N GLY A 404 -40.35 -29.41 45.52
CA GLY A 404 -40.43 -30.88 45.62
C GLY A 404 -41.54 -31.57 44.80
N GLY A 405 -41.13 -32.65 44.14
CA GLY A 405 -41.97 -33.70 43.52
C GLY A 405 -41.09 -34.88 43.05
N PRO A 406 -41.62 -36.12 42.94
CA PRO A 406 -40.78 -37.29 42.67
C PRO A 406 -40.27 -37.31 41.21
N VAL A 407 -39.00 -37.67 41.05
CA VAL A 407 -38.26 -37.67 39.78
C VAL A 407 -38.60 -38.93 38.96
N MET A 408 -38.99 -38.77 37.69
CA MET A 408 -38.96 -39.85 36.70
C MET A 408 -37.69 -39.76 35.85
N ASP A 409 -36.94 -40.86 35.74
CA ASP A 409 -35.80 -40.98 34.85
C ASP A 409 -36.26 -41.30 33.42
N VAL A 410 -35.96 -40.42 32.45
CA VAL A 410 -36.16 -40.70 31.03
C VAL A 410 -34.79 -40.92 30.36
N VAL A 411 -34.57 -42.16 29.91
CA VAL A 411 -33.35 -42.54 29.17
C VAL A 411 -33.63 -42.43 27.67
N ILE A 412 -33.06 -41.42 27.00
CA ILE A 412 -33.09 -41.31 25.54
C ILE A 412 -31.78 -41.88 24.98
N ARG A 413 -31.86 -42.98 24.23
CA ARG A 413 -30.72 -43.54 23.48
C ARG A 413 -30.73 -42.96 22.07
N VAL A 414 -29.69 -42.21 21.70
CA VAL A 414 -29.47 -41.76 20.32
C VAL A 414 -28.57 -42.78 19.61
N PRO A 415 -29.00 -43.41 18.51
CA PRO A 415 -28.15 -44.32 17.75
C PRO A 415 -27.08 -43.53 16.98
N ARG A 416 -25.85 -44.06 16.92
CA ARG A 416 -24.76 -43.52 16.10
C ARG A 416 -25.17 -43.53 14.62
N LEU A 417 -25.14 -42.39 13.96
CA LEU A 417 -25.03 -42.32 12.50
C LEU A 417 -23.67 -42.91 12.11
N GLY A 418 -23.71 -44.09 11.49
CA GLY A 418 -22.55 -44.71 10.87
C GLY A 418 -22.07 -43.85 9.71
N VAL A 419 -20.76 -43.66 9.62
CA VAL A 419 -20.10 -43.19 8.40
C VAL A 419 -20.31 -44.27 7.35
N ALA A 420 -21.16 -43.98 6.35
CA ALA A 420 -21.21 -44.77 5.13
C ALA A 420 -20.05 -44.33 4.22
N GLN A 421 -19.35 -45.32 3.69
CA GLN A 421 -18.34 -45.23 2.64
C GLN A 421 -18.94 -44.71 1.32
#